data_AF-A0A521U503-F1
#
_entry.id   AF-A0A521U503-F1
#
_cell.length_a   1.000
_cell.length_b   1.000
_cell.length_c   1.000
_cell.angle_alpha   90.00
_cell.angle_beta   90.00
_cell.angle_gamma   90.00
#
_symmetry.space_group_name_H-M   'P 1'
#
loop_
_entity.id
_entity.type
_entity.pdbx_description
1 polymer ?
#
loop_
_entity_poly.entity_id
_entity_poly.type
_entity_poly.pdbx_seq_one_letter_code
_entity_poly.pdbx_strand_id
1 'polypeptide(L)'
;MADGTTRWSGMDARSWARLVSLVAPGMAPLPPRHHAREAALPGGMLLVAHDGTTVLRALHTLRGVVATGGEWSGRETLAALAAQSDTRFAVALRRDAAERFFERLGGRCTTEDDAVETTLLALGVLRELIDDGALDVLPTPLRTFPLPPVEVVRATWDRVLPDGHSAVVALFEGPTLVSGVAVRRRGGVIDQVHGVESLRAWSGPLGGDFRRDHRVIRAAVERSLGPVAVGLFAPEATVMELLRSETPGQWAKAVAVRDVMVEPMPPWAAMATGVSALRAAADESRRWALGADGWLAKTTRRVIDLAGTVDLQSVLGFDPLAVLGVVLRESRERPAQPDDPA
;
A
#
# COMPACT_ATOMS: atom_id res chain seq x y z
N MET A 1 6.24 -1.09 32.30
CA MET A 1 6.69 -0.23 31.19
C MET A 1 7.40 -1.13 30.21
N ALA A 2 6.85 -1.31 29.01
CA ALA A 2 7.54 -2.07 27.96
C ALA A 2 8.60 -1.14 27.37
N ASP A 3 9.84 -1.61 27.21
CA ASP A 3 10.84 -0.91 26.41
C ASP A 3 10.25 -0.68 25.01
N GLY A 4 10.08 0.59 24.61
CA GLY A 4 9.41 1.00 23.37
C GLY A 4 10.15 0.64 22.08
N THR A 5 11.12 -0.27 22.12
CA THR A 5 11.92 -0.64 20.96
C THR A 5 11.19 -1.69 20.13
N THR A 6 10.69 -1.31 18.95
CA THR A 6 10.18 -2.25 17.95
C THR A 6 11.27 -3.23 17.52
N ARG A 7 11.04 -4.53 17.70
CA ARG A 7 11.96 -5.58 17.25
C ARG A 7 11.65 -6.00 15.82
N TRP A 8 12.66 -5.94 14.96
CA TRP A 8 12.58 -6.39 13.57
C TRP A 8 13.35 -7.71 13.39
N SER A 9 12.78 -8.69 12.67
CA SER A 9 13.52 -9.89 12.26
C SER A 9 13.01 -10.49 10.95
N GLY A 10 13.82 -11.36 10.33
CA GLY A 10 13.39 -12.16 9.18
C GLY A 10 13.02 -11.37 7.92
N MET A 11 13.44 -10.11 7.84
CA MET A 11 13.25 -9.22 6.70
C MET A 11 14.62 -8.95 6.07
N ASP A 12 14.79 -9.40 4.83
CA ASP A 12 15.96 -9.07 4.02
C ASP A 12 15.62 -7.98 2.98
N ALA A 13 16.65 -7.42 2.34
CA ALA A 13 16.48 -6.37 1.35
C ALA A 13 15.55 -6.77 0.19
N ARG A 14 15.52 -8.07 -0.19
CA ARG A 14 14.65 -8.58 -1.26
C ARG A 14 13.20 -8.62 -0.82
N SER A 15 12.92 -9.10 0.39
CA SER A 15 11.58 -9.18 0.96
C SER A 15 11.02 -7.79 1.16
N TRP A 16 11.85 -6.85 1.62
CA TRP A 16 11.47 -5.43 1.71
C TRP A 16 11.15 -4.85 0.33
N ALA A 17 12.04 -5.03 -0.66
CA ALA A 17 11.80 -4.55 -2.03
C ALA A 17 10.52 -5.16 -2.65
N ARG A 18 10.24 -6.45 -2.40
CA ARG A 18 8.99 -7.10 -2.82
C ARG A 18 7.77 -6.46 -2.16
N LEU A 19 7.77 -6.27 -0.84
CA LEU A 19 6.66 -5.61 -0.13
C LEU A 19 6.42 -4.19 -0.63
N VAL A 20 7.49 -3.41 -0.80
CA VAL A 20 7.41 -2.06 -1.36
C VAL A 20 6.86 -2.10 -2.79
N SER A 21 7.25 -3.08 -3.60
CA SER A 21 6.74 -3.22 -4.97
C SER A 21 5.24 -3.52 -5.05
N LEU A 22 4.64 -4.04 -3.98
CA LEU A 22 3.18 -4.24 -3.92
C LEU A 22 2.45 -2.91 -3.86
N VAL A 23 2.92 -2.01 -2.99
CA VAL A 23 2.26 -0.73 -2.69
C VAL A 23 2.70 0.35 -3.67
N ALA A 24 3.95 0.31 -4.11
CA ALA A 24 4.59 1.28 -4.97
C ALA A 24 5.54 0.59 -5.97
N PRO A 25 5.00 -0.11 -6.98
CA PRO A 25 5.80 -0.90 -7.94
C PRO A 25 6.88 -0.10 -8.65
N GLY A 26 6.67 1.22 -8.86
CA GLY A 26 7.68 2.10 -9.48
C GLY A 26 8.84 2.51 -8.55
N MET A 27 8.71 2.35 -7.23
CA MET A 27 9.74 2.73 -6.26
C MET A 27 10.68 1.58 -5.88
N ALA A 28 10.36 0.34 -6.26
CA ALA A 28 11.17 -0.82 -5.89
C ALA A 28 12.46 -0.91 -6.73
N PRO A 29 13.65 -0.99 -6.10
CA PRO A 29 14.90 -1.23 -6.81
C PRO A 29 14.92 -2.69 -7.27
N LEU A 30 14.61 -2.91 -8.55
CA LEU A 30 14.58 -4.19 -9.26
C LEU A 30 13.53 -5.19 -8.73
N PRO A 31 12.42 -5.40 -9.45
CA PRO A 31 11.50 -6.47 -9.11
C PRO A 31 12.18 -7.85 -9.38
N PRO A 32 11.82 -8.93 -8.66
CA PRO A 32 12.33 -10.29 -8.88
C PRO A 32 12.29 -10.72 -10.37
N ARG A 33 13.18 -11.64 -10.79
CA ARG A 33 13.36 -12.02 -12.22
C ARG A 33 12.10 -12.48 -12.97
N HIS A 34 11.08 -13.01 -12.26
CA HIS A 34 9.78 -13.34 -12.88
C HIS A 34 8.89 -12.09 -13.04
N HIS A 35 8.92 -11.18 -12.07
CA HIS A 35 8.31 -9.84 -12.19
C HIS A 35 9.03 -8.99 -13.23
N ALA A 36 10.30 -9.24 -13.57
CA ALA A 36 10.96 -8.53 -14.68
C ALA A 36 10.34 -8.84 -16.07
N ARG A 37 9.61 -9.96 -16.21
CA ARG A 37 8.90 -10.33 -17.45
C ARG A 37 7.48 -9.78 -17.52
N GLU A 38 6.77 -9.67 -16.39
CA GLU A 38 5.42 -9.08 -16.32
C GLU A 38 5.41 -7.58 -15.97
N ALA A 39 6.45 -7.07 -15.30
CA ALA A 39 6.76 -5.64 -15.18
C ALA A 39 7.43 -5.11 -16.46
N ALA A 40 7.00 -5.59 -17.62
CA ALA A 40 7.09 -4.86 -18.88
C ALA A 40 6.14 -3.64 -18.88
N LEU A 41 6.06 -2.94 -17.74
CA LEU A 41 5.57 -1.58 -17.68
C LEU A 41 6.78 -0.70 -18.04
N PRO A 42 6.69 0.22 -19.02
CA PRO A 42 7.72 1.24 -19.18
C PRO A 42 7.88 2.01 -17.86
N GLY A 43 9.11 2.12 -17.37
CA GLY A 43 9.50 3.10 -16.35
C GLY A 43 10.16 2.54 -15.10
N GLY A 44 11.38 3.02 -14.83
CA GLY A 44 11.94 3.05 -13.48
C GLY A 44 11.54 4.33 -12.75
N MET A 45 12.18 4.59 -11.61
CA MET A 45 12.08 5.85 -10.89
C MET A 45 13.22 6.77 -11.31
N LEU A 46 12.91 8.05 -11.54
CA LEU A 46 13.88 9.11 -11.72
C LEU A 46 14.14 9.81 -10.38
N LEU A 47 15.39 9.85 -9.94
CA LEU A 47 15.84 10.63 -8.80
C LEU A 47 16.65 11.82 -9.29
N VAL A 48 16.20 13.03 -9.02
CA VAL A 48 16.85 14.28 -9.43
C VAL A 48 17.36 15.00 -8.19
N ALA A 49 18.61 15.42 -8.21
CA ALA A 49 19.19 16.30 -7.21
C ALA A 49 19.41 17.69 -7.82
N HIS A 50 19.00 18.75 -7.13
CA HIS A 50 19.16 20.13 -7.60
C HIS A 50 19.62 21.06 -6.47
N ASP A 51 20.20 22.21 -6.81
CA ASP A 51 20.57 23.25 -5.83
C ASP A 51 19.51 24.36 -5.67
N GLY A 52 18.43 24.29 -6.44
CA GLY A 52 17.37 25.29 -6.50
C GLY A 52 17.35 26.07 -7.81
N THR A 53 18.43 26.05 -8.57
CA THR A 53 18.55 26.72 -9.88
C THR A 53 19.11 25.80 -10.96
N THR A 54 19.90 24.79 -10.57
CA THR A 54 20.52 23.85 -11.48
C THR A 54 20.27 22.41 -11.07
N VAL A 55 20.18 21.53 -12.06
CA VAL A 55 20.14 20.08 -11.84
C VAL A 55 21.57 19.59 -11.66
N LEU A 56 21.87 19.10 -10.44
CA LEU A 56 23.18 18.56 -10.09
C LEU A 56 23.36 17.15 -10.63
N ARG A 57 22.30 16.33 -10.57
CA ARG A 57 22.34 14.94 -11.01
C ARG A 57 20.94 14.40 -11.26
N ALA A 58 20.79 13.53 -12.27
CA ALA A 58 19.62 12.69 -12.43
C ALA A 58 20.02 11.22 -12.52
N LEU A 59 19.30 10.36 -11.81
CA LEU A 59 19.53 8.92 -11.75
C LEU A 59 18.22 8.19 -12.03
N HIS A 60 18.20 7.40 -13.10
CA HIS A 60 17.13 6.46 -13.38
C HIS A 60 17.49 5.10 -12.76
N THR A 61 16.61 4.53 -11.93
CA THR A 61 16.91 3.30 -11.17
C THR A 61 17.35 2.11 -12.03
N LEU A 62 16.81 1.97 -13.25
CA LEU A 62 17.20 0.92 -14.20
C LEU A 62 18.29 1.30 -15.22
N ARG A 63 18.40 2.57 -15.61
CA ARG A 63 19.30 3.03 -16.69
C ARG A 63 20.58 3.69 -16.17
N GLY A 64 20.66 3.96 -14.87
CA GLY A 64 21.78 4.67 -14.27
C GLY A 64 21.66 6.18 -14.46
N VAL A 65 22.80 6.86 -14.61
CA VAL A 65 22.84 8.32 -14.70
C VAL A 65 22.21 8.79 -16.01
N VAL A 66 21.34 9.81 -15.94
CA VAL A 66 20.67 10.41 -17.09
C VAL A 66 21.28 11.79 -17.36
N ALA A 67 21.41 12.16 -18.64
CA ALA A 67 21.85 13.49 -19.02
C ALA A 67 20.83 14.56 -18.57
N THR A 68 21.32 15.69 -18.08
CA THR A 68 20.50 16.76 -17.49
C THR A 68 20.67 18.07 -18.25
N GLY A 69 19.57 18.77 -18.52
CA GLY A 69 19.51 20.05 -19.25
C GLY A 69 19.99 21.29 -18.49
N GLY A 70 20.73 21.13 -17.38
CA GLY A 70 21.41 22.22 -16.67
C GLY A 70 20.53 23.02 -15.71
N GLU A 71 19.41 23.59 -16.16
CA GLU A 71 18.57 24.47 -15.36
C GLU A 71 17.44 23.73 -14.62
N TRP A 72 17.10 24.22 -13.43
CA TRP A 72 15.99 23.76 -12.62
C TRP A 72 14.96 24.89 -12.46
N SER A 73 13.80 24.72 -13.11
CA SER A 73 12.65 25.62 -13.00
C SER A 73 11.56 25.07 -12.06
N GLY A 74 11.89 24.08 -11.22
CA GLY A 74 10.94 23.38 -10.37
C GLY A 74 10.29 22.18 -11.07
N ARG A 75 9.05 21.90 -10.68
CA ARG A 75 8.28 20.73 -11.08
C ARG A 75 8.15 20.52 -12.60
N GLU A 76 8.13 21.58 -13.40
CA GLU A 76 8.09 21.48 -14.86
C GLU A 76 9.35 20.81 -15.42
N THR A 77 10.52 21.15 -14.86
CA THR A 77 11.78 20.48 -15.20
C THR A 77 11.73 19.00 -14.84
N LEU A 78 11.19 18.67 -13.66
CA LEU A 78 11.02 17.27 -13.25
C LEU A 78 10.11 16.50 -14.19
N ALA A 79 9.00 17.10 -14.62
CA ALA A 79 8.06 16.49 -15.56
C ALA A 79 8.70 16.27 -16.94
N ALA A 80 9.46 17.25 -17.43
CA ALA A 80 10.19 17.13 -18.70
C ALA A 80 11.26 16.02 -18.64
N LEU A 81 12.06 15.97 -17.57
CA LEU A 81 13.06 14.92 -17.38
C LEU A 81 12.41 13.53 -17.24
N ALA A 82 11.27 13.45 -16.54
CA ALA A 82 10.53 12.20 -16.40
C ALA A 82 9.99 11.71 -17.74
N ALA A 83 9.44 12.61 -18.56
CA ALA A 83 8.96 12.29 -19.90
C ALA A 83 10.10 11.85 -20.83
N GLN A 84 11.23 12.56 -20.84
CA GLN A 84 12.43 12.20 -21.62
C GLN A 84 13.00 10.83 -21.20
N SER A 85 12.92 10.53 -19.91
CA SER A 85 13.46 9.29 -19.33
C SER A 85 12.47 8.13 -19.40
N ASP A 86 11.25 8.35 -19.90
CA ASP A 86 10.14 7.38 -19.89
C ASP A 86 9.89 6.80 -18.48
N THR A 87 9.94 7.66 -17.46
CA THR A 87 9.73 7.30 -16.05
C THR A 87 8.37 7.76 -15.56
N ARG A 88 7.66 6.85 -14.87
CA ARG A 88 6.34 7.14 -14.29
C ARG A 88 6.41 7.81 -12.93
N PHE A 89 7.50 7.57 -12.22
CA PHE A 89 7.77 8.15 -10.91
C PHE A 89 9.03 8.97 -10.97
N ALA A 90 8.95 10.21 -10.51
CA ALA A 90 10.11 11.06 -10.41
C ALA A 90 10.10 11.81 -9.08
N VAL A 91 11.25 11.84 -8.42
CA VAL A 91 11.46 12.58 -7.18
C VAL A 91 12.61 13.53 -7.42
N ALA A 92 12.40 14.82 -7.18
CA ALA A 92 13.48 15.78 -7.11
C ALA A 92 13.70 16.22 -5.67
N LEU A 93 14.95 16.17 -5.23
CA LEU A 93 15.37 16.62 -3.91
C LEU A 93 16.34 17.78 -4.07
N ARG A 94 16.09 18.87 -3.35
CA ARG A 94 17.08 19.91 -3.20
C ARG A 94 18.25 19.38 -2.38
N ARG A 95 19.47 19.85 -2.64
CA ARG A 95 20.71 19.40 -1.98
C ARG A 95 20.61 19.41 -0.46
N ASP A 96 19.89 20.37 0.11
CA ASP A 96 19.69 20.56 1.55
C ASP A 96 18.41 19.89 2.10
N ALA A 97 17.62 19.21 1.26
CA ALA A 97 16.33 18.65 1.65
C ALA A 97 16.47 17.59 2.75
N ALA A 98 17.49 16.75 2.67
CA ALA A 98 17.74 15.71 3.68
C ALA A 98 18.13 16.32 5.04
N GLU A 99 18.97 17.34 5.05
CA GLU A 99 19.36 18.05 6.28
C GLU A 99 18.15 18.71 6.93
N ARG A 100 17.34 19.44 6.15
CA ARG A 100 16.10 20.05 6.62
C ARG A 100 15.09 19.02 7.12
N PHE A 101 15.01 17.86 6.47
CA PHE A 101 14.16 16.75 6.92
C PHE A 101 14.56 16.31 8.33
N PHE A 102 15.84 16.02 8.55
CA PHE A 102 16.32 15.56 9.85
C PHE A 102 16.29 16.64 10.92
N GLU A 103 16.56 17.90 10.58
CA GLU A 103 16.44 19.04 11.49
C GLU A 103 15.00 19.20 11.99
N ARG A 104 14.03 19.23 11.07
CA ARG A 104 12.60 19.37 11.40
C ARG A 104 12.06 18.14 12.14
N LEU A 105 12.46 16.94 11.73
CA LEU A 105 12.05 15.71 12.40
C LEU A 105 12.64 15.63 13.81
N GLY A 106 13.93 15.92 13.96
CA GLY A 106 14.62 15.90 15.26
C GLY A 106 14.09 16.92 16.25
N GLY A 107 13.58 18.07 15.78
CA GLY A 107 12.91 19.05 16.63
C GLY A 107 11.50 18.65 17.10
N ARG A 108 10.92 17.58 16.55
CA ARG A 108 9.55 17.14 16.83
C ARG A 108 9.47 15.75 17.44
N CYS A 109 10.43 14.89 17.15
CA CYS A 109 10.46 13.53 17.67
C CYS A 109 10.99 13.50 19.11
N THR A 110 10.34 12.70 19.94
CA THR A 110 10.80 12.39 21.30
C THR A 110 11.20 10.91 21.40
N THR A 111 11.92 10.54 22.47
CA THR A 111 12.25 9.13 22.74
C THR A 111 11.04 8.30 23.17
N GLU A 112 9.92 8.95 23.48
CA GLU A 112 8.67 8.30 23.88
C GLU A 112 7.75 8.03 22.69
N ASP A 113 8.02 8.64 21.54
CA ASP A 113 7.20 8.49 20.35
C ASP A 113 7.22 7.06 19.85
N ASP A 114 6.04 6.53 19.56
CA ASP A 114 5.94 5.23 18.93
C ASP A 114 6.25 5.29 17.41
N ALA A 115 6.38 4.12 16.78
CA ALA A 115 6.69 4.04 15.35
C ALA A 115 5.62 4.68 14.45
N VAL A 116 4.35 4.69 14.89
CA VAL A 116 3.24 5.28 14.14
C VAL A 116 3.30 6.80 14.24
N GLU A 117 3.50 7.35 15.44
CA GLU A 117 3.71 8.78 15.67
C GLU A 117 4.90 9.29 14.88
N THR A 118 6.04 8.62 14.99
CA THR A 118 7.26 8.97 14.25
C THR A 118 7.02 8.98 12.74
N THR A 119 6.26 8.02 12.23
CA THR A 119 5.91 7.95 10.80
C THR A 119 5.01 9.12 10.38
N LEU A 120 3.98 9.46 11.17
CA LEU A 120 3.08 10.57 10.86
C LEU A 120 3.81 11.92 10.93
N LEU A 121 4.71 12.10 11.90
CA LEU A 121 5.59 13.27 11.99
C LEU A 121 6.49 13.37 10.76
N ALA A 122 7.14 12.27 10.36
CA ALA A 122 7.97 12.20 9.16
C ALA A 122 7.18 12.55 7.89
N LEU A 123 5.96 12.03 7.74
CA LEU A 123 5.07 12.37 6.62
C LEU A 123 4.68 13.86 6.64
N GLY A 124 4.43 14.43 7.82
CA GLY A 124 4.18 15.86 7.98
C GLY A 124 5.37 16.71 7.52
N VAL A 125 6.59 16.35 7.94
CA VAL A 125 7.82 17.03 7.50
C VAL A 125 8.03 16.89 6.00
N LEU A 126 7.81 15.70 5.41
CA LEU A 126 7.90 15.51 3.96
C LEU A 126 6.92 16.43 3.21
N ARG A 127 5.71 16.60 3.71
CA ARG A 127 4.73 17.52 3.13
C ARG A 127 5.20 18.97 3.17
N GLU A 128 5.76 19.41 4.29
CA GLU A 128 6.32 20.77 4.37
C GLU A 128 7.51 20.97 3.41
N LEU A 129 8.37 19.96 3.25
CA LEU A 129 9.45 20.01 2.26
C LEU A 129 8.90 20.09 0.83
N ILE A 130 7.77 19.43 0.58
CA ILE A 130 7.06 19.54 -0.68
C ILE A 130 6.50 20.94 -0.88
N ASP A 131 5.85 21.50 0.14
CA ASP A 131 5.24 22.83 0.08
C ASP A 131 6.29 23.94 -0.11
N ASP A 132 7.46 23.81 0.53
CA ASP A 132 8.59 24.73 0.42
C ASP A 132 9.46 24.53 -0.85
N GLY A 133 9.10 23.59 -1.73
CA GLY A 133 9.84 23.28 -2.96
C GLY A 133 11.24 22.68 -2.73
N ALA A 134 11.47 22.09 -1.56
CA ALA A 134 12.68 21.32 -1.25
C ALA A 134 12.58 19.87 -1.77
N LEU A 135 11.36 19.39 -1.99
CA LEU A 135 11.04 18.06 -2.49
C LEU A 135 9.93 18.17 -3.53
N ASP A 136 10.14 17.68 -4.75
CA ASP A 136 9.08 17.53 -5.75
C ASP A 136 8.87 16.05 -6.05
N VAL A 137 7.60 15.62 -6.13
CA VAL A 137 7.23 14.22 -6.41
C VAL A 137 6.21 14.18 -7.53
N LEU A 138 6.49 13.33 -8.53
CA LEU A 138 5.60 12.98 -9.63
C LEU A 138 5.27 11.47 -9.59
N PRO A 139 4.00 11.09 -9.77
CA PRO A 139 2.82 11.96 -9.61
C PRO A 139 2.74 12.50 -8.17
N THR A 140 1.77 13.34 -7.78
CA THR A 140 1.78 14.03 -6.48
C THR A 140 0.72 13.51 -5.52
N PRO A 141 0.86 12.28 -5.02
CA PRO A 141 -0.13 11.72 -4.12
C PRO A 141 -0.11 12.48 -2.79
N LEU A 142 1.04 12.98 -2.35
CA LEU A 142 1.24 13.50 -1.00
C LEU A 142 0.64 14.90 -0.74
N ARG A 143 0.37 15.72 -1.78
CA ARG A 143 -0.27 17.04 -1.58
C ARG A 143 -1.79 16.93 -1.41
N THR A 144 -2.40 15.91 -1.99
CA THR A 144 -3.86 15.81 -2.11
C THR A 144 -4.52 15.21 -0.86
N PHE A 145 -3.76 14.54 0.00
CA PHE A 145 -4.31 13.88 1.20
C PHE A 145 -4.05 14.68 2.48
N PRO A 146 -5.10 15.07 3.23
CA PRO A 146 -4.90 15.52 4.61
C PRO A 146 -4.33 14.35 5.42
N LEU A 147 -3.22 14.59 6.13
CA LEU A 147 -2.72 13.60 7.08
C LEU A 147 -3.74 13.51 8.23
N PRO A 148 -4.31 12.34 8.51
CA PRO A 148 -5.25 12.20 9.60
C PRO A 148 -4.55 12.51 10.94
N PRO A 149 -5.28 13.07 11.93
CA PRO A 149 -4.76 13.23 13.28
C PRO A 149 -4.28 11.89 13.86
N VAL A 150 -3.25 11.93 14.71
CA VAL A 150 -2.67 10.74 15.35
C VAL A 150 -3.73 9.92 16.08
N GLU A 151 -4.69 10.58 16.71
CA GLU A 151 -5.78 9.97 17.45
C GLU A 151 -6.71 9.16 16.54
N VAL A 152 -6.97 9.64 15.32
CA VAL A 152 -7.77 8.93 14.32
C VAL A 152 -7.03 7.70 13.82
N VAL A 153 -5.72 7.82 13.61
CA VAL A 153 -4.87 6.70 13.21
C VAL A 153 -4.79 5.66 14.32
N ARG A 154 -4.60 6.07 15.58
CA ARG A 154 -4.62 5.18 16.75
C ARG A 154 -5.95 4.46 16.90
N ALA A 155 -7.07 5.18 16.85
CA ALA A 155 -8.41 4.59 16.92
C ALA A 155 -8.68 3.62 15.77
N THR A 156 -8.13 3.89 14.58
CA THR A 156 -8.19 2.97 13.45
C THR A 156 -7.38 1.71 13.72
N TRP A 157 -6.15 1.85 14.21
CA TRP A 157 -5.32 0.72 14.62
C TRP A 157 -5.94 -0.10 15.75
N ASP A 158 -6.59 0.52 16.74
CA ASP A 158 -7.32 -0.19 17.81
C ASP A 158 -8.41 -1.12 17.27
N ARG A 159 -9.02 -0.75 16.14
CA ARG A 159 -10.04 -1.58 15.48
C ARG A 159 -9.46 -2.63 14.54
N VAL A 160 -8.39 -2.28 13.81
CA VAL A 160 -7.78 -3.17 12.81
C VAL A 160 -6.87 -4.21 13.45
N LEU A 161 -6.07 -3.78 14.42
CA LEU A 161 -5.11 -4.57 15.18
C LEU A 161 -5.21 -4.17 16.66
N PRO A 162 -6.17 -4.76 17.40
CA PRO A 162 -6.34 -4.51 18.83
C PRO A 162 -5.05 -4.81 19.61
N ASP A 163 -4.91 -4.19 20.78
CA ASP A 163 -3.75 -4.45 21.62
C ASP A 163 -3.67 -5.94 22.02
N GLY A 164 -2.45 -6.47 22.08
CA GLY A 164 -2.19 -7.89 22.34
C GLY A 164 -2.44 -8.82 21.16
N HIS A 165 -2.80 -8.29 19.99
CA HIS A 165 -3.05 -9.09 18.79
C HIS A 165 -1.93 -8.92 17.75
N SER A 166 -1.90 -9.85 16.80
CA SER A 166 -1.04 -9.82 15.63
C SER A 166 -1.83 -9.69 14.33
N ALA A 167 -1.18 -9.15 13.29
CA ALA A 167 -1.67 -9.19 11.92
C ALA A 167 -0.63 -9.87 11.04
N VAL A 168 -1.08 -10.55 9.98
CA VAL A 168 -0.18 -11.22 9.04
C VAL A 168 -0.61 -11.01 7.60
N VAL A 169 0.36 -10.76 6.73
CA VAL A 169 0.23 -10.84 5.28
C VAL A 169 1.22 -11.89 4.79
N ALA A 170 0.76 -12.88 4.02
CA ALA A 170 1.59 -13.96 3.52
C ALA A 170 1.25 -14.26 2.06
N LEU A 171 2.21 -14.03 1.18
CA LEU A 171 2.04 -14.09 -0.27
C LEU A 171 2.82 -15.26 -0.88
N PHE A 172 2.15 -15.97 -1.77
CA PHE A 172 2.62 -17.23 -2.32
C PHE A 172 2.97 -17.12 -3.80
N GLU A 173 3.96 -17.89 -4.24
CA GLU A 173 4.26 -18.17 -5.63
C GLU A 173 4.24 -19.68 -5.81
N GLY A 174 3.16 -20.18 -6.42
CA GLY A 174 2.86 -21.61 -6.43
C GLY A 174 2.84 -22.19 -5.00
N PRO A 175 3.68 -23.19 -4.70
CA PRO A 175 3.73 -23.81 -3.37
C PRO A 175 4.55 -23.04 -2.33
N THR A 176 5.22 -21.96 -2.73
CA THR A 176 6.25 -21.30 -1.89
C THR A 176 5.72 -20.01 -1.30
N LEU A 177 5.88 -19.82 0.01
CA LEU A 177 5.70 -18.52 0.66
C LEU A 177 6.86 -17.60 0.26
N VAL A 178 6.64 -16.57 -0.55
CA VAL A 178 7.71 -15.74 -1.16
C VAL A 178 7.84 -14.34 -0.59
N SER A 179 6.77 -13.81 0.00
CA SER A 179 6.77 -12.51 0.66
C SER A 179 5.79 -12.55 1.82
N GLY A 180 6.04 -11.75 2.84
CA GLY A 180 5.13 -11.68 3.97
C GLY A 180 5.68 -10.84 5.10
N VAL A 181 4.75 -10.38 5.93
CA VAL A 181 5.03 -9.65 7.15
C VAL A 181 4.02 -10.07 8.21
N ALA A 182 4.49 -10.33 9.43
CA ALA A 182 3.65 -10.38 10.60
C ALA A 182 4.06 -9.28 11.57
N VAL A 183 3.06 -8.62 12.15
CA VAL A 183 3.26 -7.56 13.12
C VAL A 183 2.50 -7.91 14.39
N ARG A 184 3.04 -7.53 15.55
CA ARG A 184 2.34 -7.60 16.82
C ARG A 184 2.18 -6.21 17.40
N ARG A 185 1.03 -5.98 18.02
CA ARG A 185 0.77 -4.81 18.83
C ARG A 185 0.66 -5.18 20.30
N ARG A 186 1.36 -4.45 21.17
CA ARG A 186 1.29 -4.63 22.62
C ARG A 186 1.59 -3.32 23.34
N GLY A 187 0.79 -2.98 24.36
CA GLY A 187 0.95 -1.73 25.08
C GLY A 187 0.67 -0.49 24.21
N GLY A 188 -0.19 -0.62 23.21
CA GLY A 188 -0.56 0.46 22.29
C GLY A 188 0.37 0.62 21.09
N VAL A 189 1.56 0.01 21.10
CA VAL A 189 2.60 0.17 20.09
C VAL A 189 2.84 -1.11 19.29
N ILE A 190 3.39 -0.98 18.07
CA ILE A 190 3.90 -2.11 17.31
C ILE A 190 5.27 -2.50 17.90
N ASP A 191 5.29 -3.54 18.73
CA ASP A 191 6.49 -3.97 19.44
C ASP A 191 7.31 -5.00 18.65
N GLN A 192 6.70 -5.69 17.67
CA GLN A 192 7.38 -6.69 16.84
C GLN A 192 6.94 -6.64 15.37
N VAL A 193 7.93 -6.74 14.47
CA VAL A 193 7.76 -6.85 13.02
C VAL A 193 8.64 -7.98 12.49
N HIS A 194 8.02 -8.92 11.78
CA HIS A 194 8.66 -10.15 11.32
C HIS A 194 8.42 -10.36 9.83
N GLY A 195 9.49 -10.53 9.06
CA GLY A 195 9.40 -10.81 7.63
C GLY A 195 9.22 -12.29 7.30
N VAL A 196 9.25 -12.57 5.99
CA VAL A 196 8.98 -13.90 5.42
C VAL A 196 9.88 -15.01 5.96
N GLU A 197 11.13 -14.73 6.28
CA GLU A 197 12.05 -15.76 6.80
C GLU A 197 11.65 -16.22 8.20
N SER A 198 11.15 -15.31 9.04
CA SER A 198 10.57 -15.67 10.34
C SER A 198 9.30 -16.50 10.16
N LEU A 199 8.43 -16.12 9.22
CA LEU A 199 7.21 -16.88 8.92
C LEU A 199 7.51 -18.31 8.47
N ARG A 200 8.49 -18.49 7.57
CA ARG A 200 8.96 -19.82 7.11
C ARG A 200 9.53 -20.64 8.26
N ALA A 201 10.35 -20.02 9.11
CA ALA A 201 10.94 -20.69 10.26
C ALA A 201 9.87 -21.18 11.26
N TRP A 202 8.81 -20.41 11.47
CA TRP A 202 7.72 -20.78 12.39
C TRP A 202 6.73 -21.78 11.79
N SER A 203 6.41 -21.65 10.50
CA SER A 203 5.46 -22.52 9.82
C SER A 203 6.03 -23.90 9.52
N GLY A 204 7.35 -23.98 9.33
CA GLY A 204 8.00 -25.19 8.81
C GLY A 204 7.58 -25.45 7.35
N PRO A 205 7.77 -26.70 6.87
CA PRO A 205 7.40 -27.09 5.51
C PRO A 205 5.90 -26.91 5.25
N LEU A 206 5.57 -26.32 4.10
CA LEU A 206 4.20 -26.09 3.64
C LEU A 206 3.77 -27.16 2.63
N GLY A 207 2.46 -27.42 2.53
CA GLY A 207 1.88 -28.46 1.68
C GLY A 207 1.79 -28.09 0.20
N GLY A 208 2.04 -26.83 -0.14
CA GLY A 208 2.08 -26.32 -1.51
C GLY A 208 0.73 -25.83 -2.05
N ASP A 209 -0.28 -25.72 -1.18
CA ASP A 209 -1.58 -25.13 -1.49
C ASP A 209 -1.90 -24.06 -0.44
N PHE A 210 -1.76 -22.79 -0.83
CA PHE A 210 -1.98 -21.66 0.07
C PHE A 210 -3.37 -21.68 0.72
N ARG A 211 -4.39 -22.24 0.05
CA ARG A 211 -5.76 -22.37 0.58
C ARG A 211 -5.85 -23.34 1.75
N ARG A 212 -4.82 -24.15 2.00
CA ARG A 212 -4.68 -25.00 3.19
C ARG A 212 -3.58 -24.46 4.10
N ASP A 213 -2.45 -24.06 3.52
CA ASP A 213 -1.24 -23.65 4.23
C ASP A 213 -1.42 -22.34 5.01
N HIS A 214 -2.37 -21.48 4.63
CA HIS A 214 -2.69 -20.28 5.43
C HIS A 214 -3.02 -20.60 6.89
N ARG A 215 -3.67 -21.75 7.16
CA ARG A 215 -3.99 -22.18 8.53
C ARG A 215 -2.74 -22.54 9.31
N VAL A 216 -1.76 -23.15 8.65
CA VAL A 216 -0.46 -23.50 9.24
C VAL A 216 0.30 -22.23 9.60
N ILE A 217 0.37 -21.27 8.67
CA ILE A 217 1.03 -19.98 8.91
C ILE A 217 0.32 -19.22 10.03
N ARG A 218 -1.01 -19.11 9.97
CA ARG A 218 -1.81 -18.46 11.02
C ARG A 218 -1.53 -19.07 12.38
N ALA A 219 -1.62 -20.40 12.52
CA ALA A 219 -1.35 -21.08 13.78
C ALA A 219 0.10 -20.86 14.25
N ALA A 220 1.06 -20.82 13.33
CA ALA A 220 2.46 -20.54 13.65
C ALA A 220 2.67 -19.10 14.17
N VAL A 221 1.99 -18.12 13.57
CA VAL A 221 1.97 -16.72 14.02
C VAL A 221 1.28 -16.63 15.38
N GLU A 222 0.13 -17.28 15.57
CA GLU A 222 -0.59 -17.28 16.85
C GLU A 222 0.27 -17.85 17.98
N ARG A 223 1.03 -18.92 17.73
CA ARG A 223 1.97 -19.48 18.72
C ARG A 223 3.14 -18.55 19.04
N SER A 224 3.61 -17.78 18.06
CA SER A 224 4.85 -16.99 18.18
C SER A 224 4.59 -15.57 18.68
N LEU A 225 3.49 -14.95 18.23
CA LEU A 225 3.16 -13.55 18.46
C LEU A 225 1.90 -13.35 19.31
N GLY A 226 1.02 -14.35 19.42
CA GLY A 226 -0.29 -14.22 20.05
C GLY A 226 -1.43 -14.08 19.04
N PRO A 227 -2.68 -13.93 19.50
CA PRO A 227 -3.89 -14.04 18.68
C PRO A 227 -3.84 -13.19 17.40
N VAL A 228 -4.16 -13.78 16.25
CA VAL A 228 -4.21 -13.04 14.98
C VAL A 228 -5.57 -12.34 14.87
N ALA A 229 -5.57 -11.02 14.79
CA ALA A 229 -6.77 -10.21 14.56
C ALA A 229 -7.19 -10.22 13.08
N VAL A 230 -6.20 -10.22 12.18
CA VAL A 230 -6.41 -10.27 10.73
C VAL A 230 -5.23 -10.94 10.03
N GLY A 231 -5.53 -11.86 9.12
CA GLY A 231 -4.54 -12.49 8.26
C GLY A 231 -4.96 -12.40 6.80
N LEU A 232 -4.06 -12.02 5.89
CA LEU A 232 -4.28 -12.01 4.45
C LEU A 232 -3.32 -12.99 3.78
N PHE A 233 -3.86 -13.96 3.05
CA PHE A 233 -3.10 -15.02 2.40
C PHE A 233 -3.57 -15.21 0.96
N ALA A 234 -2.66 -15.09 0.01
CA ALA A 234 -3.01 -15.13 -1.40
C ALA A 234 -1.79 -15.39 -2.29
N PRO A 235 -1.97 -15.79 -3.55
CA PRO A 235 -0.91 -15.70 -4.54
C PRO A 235 -0.47 -14.25 -4.72
N GLU A 236 0.84 -14.02 -4.84
CA GLU A 236 1.42 -12.68 -5.03
C GLU A 236 0.83 -12.01 -6.28
N ALA A 237 0.73 -12.76 -7.39
CA ALA A 237 0.15 -12.28 -8.64
C ALA A 237 -1.30 -11.80 -8.49
N THR A 238 -2.12 -12.52 -7.73
CA THR A 238 -3.51 -12.14 -7.46
C THR A 238 -3.60 -10.83 -6.69
N VAL A 239 -2.80 -10.66 -5.64
CA VAL A 239 -2.78 -9.39 -4.87
C VAL A 239 -2.34 -8.24 -5.76
N MET A 240 -1.34 -8.46 -6.61
CA MET A 240 -0.89 -7.44 -7.56
C MET A 240 -1.94 -7.07 -8.59
N GLU A 241 -2.69 -8.02 -9.11
CA GLU A 241 -3.82 -7.77 -10.00
C GLU A 241 -4.93 -6.98 -9.28
N LEU A 242 -5.26 -7.37 -8.05
CA LEU A 242 -6.31 -6.73 -7.25
C LEU A 242 -5.95 -5.30 -6.84
N LEU A 243 -4.71 -5.05 -6.44
CA LEU A 243 -4.19 -3.70 -6.22
C LEU A 243 -4.23 -2.88 -7.51
N ARG A 244 -4.15 -3.52 -8.68
CA ARG A 244 -4.26 -2.84 -9.97
C ARG A 244 -5.67 -2.90 -10.58
N SER A 245 -6.70 -3.34 -9.86
CA SER A 245 -8.04 -3.35 -10.44
C SER A 245 -8.78 -2.06 -10.14
N GLU A 246 -9.41 -1.46 -11.16
CA GLU A 246 -10.36 -0.35 -10.98
C GLU A 246 -11.79 -0.84 -10.76
N THR A 247 -12.03 -2.12 -11.03
CA THR A 247 -13.38 -2.68 -10.98
C THR A 247 -13.81 -2.83 -9.52
N PRO A 248 -14.85 -2.11 -9.08
CA PRO A 248 -15.38 -2.26 -7.73
C PRO A 248 -15.77 -3.72 -7.46
N GLY A 249 -15.51 -4.21 -6.26
CA GLY A 249 -15.90 -5.57 -5.86
C GLY A 249 -14.94 -6.69 -6.25
N GLN A 250 -13.83 -6.43 -6.94
CA GLN A 250 -12.86 -7.49 -7.28
C GLN A 250 -12.21 -8.12 -6.05
N TRP A 251 -11.87 -7.32 -5.03
CA TRP A 251 -11.41 -7.86 -3.74
C TRP A 251 -12.46 -8.77 -3.09
N ALA A 252 -13.72 -8.37 -3.10
CA ALA A 252 -14.81 -9.17 -2.54
C ALA A 252 -15.03 -10.47 -3.33
N LYS A 253 -14.96 -10.41 -4.65
CA LYS A 253 -15.02 -11.58 -5.53
C LYS A 253 -13.87 -12.54 -5.24
N ALA A 254 -12.63 -12.03 -5.16
CA ALA A 254 -11.44 -12.84 -4.89
C ALA A 254 -11.51 -13.54 -3.52
N VAL A 255 -12.04 -12.86 -2.51
CA VAL A 255 -12.33 -13.48 -1.21
C VAL A 255 -13.42 -14.55 -1.34
N ALA A 256 -14.51 -14.27 -2.05
CA ALA A 256 -15.63 -15.20 -2.20
C ALA A 256 -15.23 -16.49 -2.94
N VAL A 257 -14.38 -16.40 -3.97
CA VAL A 257 -13.86 -17.57 -4.71
C VAL A 257 -12.61 -18.18 -4.07
N ARG A 258 -12.16 -17.68 -2.91
CA ARG A 258 -10.98 -18.15 -2.17
C ARG A 258 -9.68 -18.04 -2.96
N ASP A 259 -9.55 -17.02 -3.80
CA ASP A 259 -8.27 -16.61 -4.38
C ASP A 259 -7.49 -15.70 -3.42
N VAL A 260 -8.21 -15.07 -2.48
CA VAL A 260 -7.65 -14.42 -1.30
C VAL A 260 -8.32 -15.02 -0.07
N MET A 261 -7.53 -15.50 0.88
CA MET A 261 -8.02 -15.91 2.20
C MET A 261 -7.80 -14.76 3.17
N VAL A 262 -8.87 -14.31 3.83
CA VAL A 262 -8.76 -13.39 4.97
C VAL A 262 -9.20 -14.14 6.22
N GLU A 263 -8.26 -14.44 7.10
CA GLU A 263 -8.53 -15.27 8.27
C GLU A 263 -7.66 -14.89 9.50
N PRO A 264 -8.29 -14.54 10.64
CA PRO A 264 -9.71 -14.26 10.80
C PRO A 264 -10.15 -13.08 9.92
N MET A 265 -11.40 -13.12 9.45
CA MET A 265 -12.00 -11.98 8.76
C MET A 265 -12.47 -10.99 9.82
N PRO A 266 -11.83 -9.81 9.97
CA PRO A 266 -12.32 -8.84 10.93
C PRO A 266 -13.67 -8.28 10.48
N PRO A 267 -14.54 -7.83 11.41
CA PRO A 267 -15.88 -7.35 11.07
C PRO A 267 -15.88 -6.23 10.01
N TRP A 268 -14.90 -5.33 10.05
CA TRP A 268 -14.77 -4.26 9.06
C TRP A 268 -14.49 -4.79 7.65
N ALA A 269 -13.69 -5.85 7.52
CA ALA A 269 -13.40 -6.46 6.22
C ALA A 269 -14.61 -7.24 5.70
N ALA A 270 -15.35 -7.91 6.59
CA ALA A 270 -16.61 -8.55 6.24
C ALA A 270 -17.63 -7.54 5.69
N MET A 271 -17.71 -6.34 6.29
CA MET A 271 -18.58 -5.26 5.81
C MET A 271 -18.13 -4.70 4.46
N ALA A 272 -16.83 -4.42 4.28
CA ALA A 272 -16.30 -3.88 3.03
C ALA A 272 -16.47 -4.85 1.84
N THR A 273 -16.24 -6.14 2.08
CA THR A 273 -16.46 -7.20 1.08
C THR A 273 -17.95 -7.43 0.80
N GLY A 274 -18.81 -7.40 1.81
CA GLY A 274 -20.26 -7.49 1.64
C GLY A 274 -20.83 -6.35 0.79
N VAL A 275 -20.48 -5.09 1.10
CA VAL A 275 -20.95 -3.91 0.33
C VAL A 275 -20.47 -3.95 -1.12
N SER A 276 -19.22 -4.36 -1.34
CA SER A 276 -18.65 -4.40 -2.69
C SER A 276 -19.18 -5.56 -3.53
N ALA A 277 -19.46 -6.72 -2.91
CA ALA A 277 -20.16 -7.83 -3.55
C ALA A 277 -21.60 -7.45 -3.93
N LEU A 278 -22.28 -6.65 -3.09
CA LEU A 278 -23.61 -6.13 -3.40
C LEU A 278 -23.61 -5.11 -4.54
N ARG A 279 -22.60 -4.23 -4.62
CA ARG A 279 -22.44 -3.31 -5.75
C ARG A 279 -22.12 -4.05 -7.06
N ALA A 280 -21.23 -5.03 -7.01
CA ALA A 280 -20.93 -5.88 -8.18
C ALA A 280 -22.17 -6.67 -8.63
N ALA A 281 -22.93 -7.25 -7.70
CA ALA A 281 -24.20 -7.91 -8.00
C ALA A 281 -25.27 -6.93 -8.52
N ALA A 282 -25.28 -5.68 -8.06
CA ALA A 282 -26.17 -4.64 -8.56
C ALA A 282 -25.83 -4.22 -10.00
N ASP A 283 -24.55 -4.05 -10.32
CA ASP A 283 -24.09 -3.74 -11.68
C ASP A 283 -24.28 -4.93 -12.65
N GLU A 284 -24.15 -6.16 -12.15
CA GLU A 284 -24.49 -7.39 -12.88
C GLU A 284 -26.01 -7.51 -13.08
N SER A 285 -26.81 -7.18 -12.07
CA SER A 285 -28.28 -7.20 -12.14
C SER A 285 -28.84 -6.15 -13.10
N ARG A 286 -28.15 -5.01 -13.32
CA ARG A 286 -28.51 -4.04 -14.36
C ARG A 286 -28.36 -4.60 -15.78
N ARG A 287 -27.48 -5.57 -15.99
CA ARG A 287 -27.35 -6.28 -17.28
C ARG A 287 -28.45 -7.33 -17.47
N TRP A 288 -29.04 -7.83 -16.39
CA TRP A 288 -30.07 -8.89 -16.39
C TRP A 288 -31.50 -8.34 -16.23
N ALA A 289 -31.65 -7.07 -15.84
CA ALA A 289 -32.93 -6.39 -15.60
C ALA A 289 -33.79 -6.16 -16.86
N LEU A 290 -33.42 -6.73 -18.01
CA LEU A 290 -34.26 -6.80 -19.22
C LEU A 290 -35.06 -8.12 -19.34
N GLY A 291 -35.08 -9.00 -18.32
CA GLY A 291 -35.84 -10.25 -18.48
C GLY A 291 -36.08 -11.19 -17.29
N ALA A 292 -36.22 -10.73 -16.04
CA ALA A 292 -36.58 -11.66 -14.95
C ALA A 292 -37.56 -11.10 -13.90
N ASP A 293 -38.58 -11.89 -13.58
CA ASP A 293 -39.74 -11.58 -12.74
C ASP A 293 -39.44 -11.37 -11.24
N GLY A 294 -39.99 -10.29 -10.70
CA GLY A 294 -40.59 -10.03 -9.37
C GLY A 294 -39.99 -10.54 -8.04
N TRP A 295 -39.45 -11.76 -7.96
CA TRP A 295 -38.98 -12.36 -6.71
C TRP A 295 -37.66 -11.74 -6.24
N LEU A 296 -36.69 -11.58 -7.16
CA LEU A 296 -35.34 -11.06 -6.87
C LEU A 296 -35.35 -9.61 -6.39
N ALA A 297 -36.38 -8.84 -6.77
CA ALA A 297 -36.57 -7.45 -6.35
C ALA A 297 -36.93 -7.30 -4.85
N LYS A 298 -37.58 -8.31 -4.24
CA LYS A 298 -37.95 -8.28 -2.81
C LYS A 298 -36.79 -8.65 -1.89
N THR A 299 -35.89 -9.52 -2.35
CA THR A 299 -34.67 -9.90 -1.60
C THR A 299 -33.60 -8.82 -1.69
N THR A 300 -33.47 -8.13 -2.82
CA THR A 300 -32.56 -6.98 -2.96
C THR A 300 -33.00 -5.77 -2.11
N ARG A 301 -34.31 -5.47 -2.00
CA ARG A 301 -34.78 -4.35 -1.15
C ARG A 301 -34.42 -4.49 0.33
N ARG A 302 -34.54 -5.69 0.92
CA ARG A 302 -34.18 -5.91 2.34
C ARG A 302 -32.68 -5.79 2.61
N VAL A 303 -31.84 -6.08 1.61
CA VAL A 303 -30.39 -5.96 1.73
C VAL A 303 -29.93 -4.52 1.45
N ILE A 304 -30.62 -3.80 0.57
CA ILE A 304 -30.41 -2.36 0.32
C ILE A 304 -30.83 -1.52 1.54
N ASP A 305 -31.92 -1.87 2.23
CA ASP A 305 -32.31 -1.20 3.49
C ASP A 305 -31.31 -1.45 4.63
N LEU A 306 -30.61 -2.60 4.63
CA LEU A 306 -29.51 -2.85 5.57
C LEU A 306 -28.22 -2.10 5.17
N ALA A 307 -27.95 -1.98 3.86
CA ALA A 307 -26.77 -1.32 3.31
C ALA A 307 -26.81 0.22 3.41
N GLY A 308 -27.98 0.81 3.68
CA GLY A 308 -28.14 2.26 3.85
C GLY A 308 -27.63 2.82 5.18
N THR A 309 -27.07 2.02 6.08
CA THR A 309 -26.77 2.46 7.46
C THR A 309 -25.30 2.51 7.87
N VAL A 310 -24.34 2.04 7.06
CA VAL A 310 -22.95 1.97 7.54
C VAL A 310 -21.94 2.44 6.50
N ASP A 311 -21.42 3.63 6.76
CA ASP A 311 -20.37 4.33 6.02
C ASP A 311 -18.98 3.90 6.57
N LEU A 312 -18.07 3.40 5.74
CA LEU A 312 -16.70 3.06 6.19
C LEU A 312 -15.95 4.30 6.70
N GLN A 313 -16.31 5.49 6.19
CA GLN A 313 -15.82 6.76 6.70
C GLN A 313 -16.37 7.06 8.10
N SER A 314 -17.56 6.57 8.48
CA SER A 314 -18.06 6.70 9.86
C SER A 314 -17.38 5.74 10.84
N VAL A 315 -16.80 4.64 10.35
CA VAL A 315 -16.05 3.67 11.17
C VAL A 315 -14.57 4.02 11.28
N LEU A 316 -13.94 4.51 10.21
CA LEU A 316 -12.49 4.74 10.13
C LEU A 316 -12.10 6.23 10.12
N GLY A 317 -13.06 7.14 9.94
CA GLY A 317 -12.80 8.59 9.80
C GLY A 317 -12.22 8.99 8.43
N PHE A 318 -11.85 8.03 7.59
CA PHE A 318 -11.38 8.20 6.21
C PHE A 318 -11.65 6.94 5.38
N ASP A 319 -11.59 7.04 4.04
CA ASP A 319 -11.70 5.88 3.14
C ASP A 319 -10.29 5.37 2.74
N PRO A 320 -9.76 4.33 3.40
CA PRO A 320 -8.42 3.80 3.12
C PRO A 320 -8.29 3.24 1.69
N LEU A 321 -9.38 2.76 1.09
CA LEU A 321 -9.38 2.21 -0.26
C LEU A 321 -9.39 3.33 -1.30
N ALA A 322 -10.01 4.47 -1.02
CA ALA A 322 -9.88 5.67 -1.84
C ALA A 322 -8.45 6.22 -1.82
N VAL A 323 -7.80 6.27 -0.65
CA VAL A 323 -6.39 6.70 -0.51
C VAL A 323 -5.46 5.79 -1.32
N LEU A 324 -5.58 4.48 -1.13
CA LEU A 324 -4.78 3.50 -1.88
C LEU A 324 -5.10 3.58 -3.38
N GLY A 325 -6.37 3.68 -3.74
CA GLY A 325 -6.85 3.76 -5.11
C GLY A 325 -6.37 5.00 -5.86
N VAL A 326 -6.21 6.15 -5.20
CA VAL A 326 -5.66 7.37 -5.81
C VAL A 326 -4.15 7.26 -6.00
N VAL A 327 -3.40 6.76 -5.01
CA VAL A 327 -1.95 6.51 -5.16
C VAL A 327 -1.69 5.57 -6.34
N LEU A 328 -2.55 4.55 -6.49
CA LEU A 328 -2.49 3.61 -7.60
C LEU A 328 -2.99 4.21 -8.92
N ARG A 329 -3.98 5.11 -8.92
CA ARG A 329 -4.51 5.79 -10.11
C ARG A 329 -3.55 6.82 -10.67
N GLU A 330 -2.95 7.64 -9.82
CA GLU A 330 -1.95 8.61 -10.21
C GLU A 330 -0.70 7.93 -10.81
N SER A 331 -0.39 6.69 -10.37
CA SER A 331 0.65 5.87 -11.00
C SER A 331 0.31 5.41 -12.45
N ARG A 332 -0.93 5.63 -12.92
CA ARG A 332 -1.42 5.29 -14.26
C ARG A 332 -1.51 6.47 -15.21
N GLU A 333 -1.89 7.64 -14.72
CA GLU A 333 -2.25 8.77 -15.60
C GLU A 333 -1.00 9.38 -16.24
N ARG A 334 -0.83 9.11 -17.53
CA ARG A 334 0.02 9.90 -18.43
C ARG A 334 -0.58 11.31 -18.51
N PRO A 335 0.19 12.40 -18.38
CA PRO A 335 -0.28 13.68 -18.91
C PRO A 335 -0.50 13.45 -20.41
N ALA A 336 -1.74 13.52 -20.87
CA ALA A 336 -2.02 13.50 -22.30
C ALA A 336 -1.17 14.61 -22.93
N GLN A 337 -0.30 14.21 -23.84
CA GLN A 337 0.43 15.13 -24.69
C GLN A 337 -0.64 15.93 -25.44
N PRO A 338 -0.69 17.27 -25.34
CA PRO A 338 -1.58 18.04 -26.20
C PRO A 338 -1.21 17.70 -27.65
N ASP A 339 -2.21 17.32 -28.42
CA ASP A 339 -2.07 16.92 -29.82
C ASP A 339 -1.20 17.93 -30.57
N ASP A 340 -0.11 17.43 -31.16
CA ASP A 340 0.77 18.20 -32.03
C ASP A 340 0.05 18.32 -33.39
N PRO A 341 -0.35 19.53 -33.85
CA PRO A 341 -1.01 19.67 -35.13
C PRO A 341 0.02 19.64 -36.26
N ALA A 342 -0.05 18.62 -37.12
CA ALA A 342 0.32 18.71 -38.52
C ALA A 342 -0.52 17.76 -39.37
#